data_AF-A0A6L7JHK7-F1
#
_entry.id   AF-A0A6L7JHK7-F1
#
_cell.length_a   1.000
_cell.length_b   1.000
_cell.length_c   1.000
_cell.angle_alpha   90.00
_cell.angle_beta   90.00
_cell.angle_gamma   90.00
#
_symmetry.space_group_name_H-M   'P 1'
#
loop_
_entity.id
_entity.type
_entity.pdbx_description
1 polymer ?
#
loop_
_entity_poly.entity_id
_entity_poly.type
_entity_poly.pdbx_seq_one_letter_code
_entity_poly.pdbx_strand_id
1 'polypeptide(L)' 'MITGELKSKIDAVWNDFWSGGISNPLEVMEQLTYLLFVKGLDERQTLAENKANQTGEPIDDVIFPG' A
#
# COMPACT_ATOMS: atom_id res chain seq x y z
N MET A 1 -10.60 4.48 20.89
CA MET A 1 -11.10 5.83 20.52
C MET A 1 -10.19 6.34 19.42
N ILE A 2 -10.72 6.77 18.27
CA ILE A 2 -9.90 7.36 17.20
C ILE A 2 -9.31 8.67 17.72
N THR A 3 -7.99 8.85 17.63
CA THR A 3 -7.34 10.11 18.00
C THR A 3 -7.63 11.18 16.96
N GLY A 4 -7.57 12.46 17.35
CA GLY A 4 -7.76 13.58 16.41
C GLY A 4 -6.79 13.53 15.23
N GLU A 5 -5.53 13.15 15.48
CA GLU A 5 -4.50 13.02 14.45
C GLU A 5 -4.83 11.92 13.43
N LEU A 6 -5.30 10.75 13.91
CA LEU A 6 -5.68 9.66 13.03
C LEU A 6 -6.89 10.03 12.16
N LYS A 7 -7.88 10.73 12.74
CA LYS A 7 -9.01 11.25 11.98
C LYS A 7 -8.56 12.22 10.89
N SER A 8 -7.70 13.18 11.21
CA SER A 8 -7.19 14.14 10.21
C SER A 8 -6.46 13.46 9.05
N LYS A 9 -5.73 12.36 9.31
CA LYS A 9 -5.07 11.57 8.26
C LYS A 9 -6.09 10.87 7.34
N ILE A 10 -7.15 10.32 7.92
CA ILE A 10 -8.24 9.70 7.14
C ILE A 10 -8.94 10.75 6.27
N ASP A 11 -9.26 11.91 6.84
CA ASP A 11 -9.92 13.00 6.12
C ASP A 11 -9.05 13.54 4.98
N ALA A 12 -7.73 13.61 5.16
CA ALA A 12 -6.80 14.01 4.10
C ALA A 12 -6.83 13.04 2.91
N VAL A 13 -6.75 11.74 3.17
CA VAL A 13 -6.83 10.71 2.12
C VAL A 13 -8.16 10.81 1.36
N TRP A 14 -9.27 11.03 2.08
CA TRP A 14 -10.58 11.21 1.46
C TRP A 14 -10.63 12.43 0.54
N ASN A 15 -10.04 13.56 0.95
CA ASN A 15 -9.97 14.78 0.14
C ASN A 15 -9.13 14.58 -1.14
N ASP A 16 -8.06 13.78 -1.07
CA ASP A 16 -7.23 13.48 -2.24
C ASP A 16 -8.04 12.77 -3.33
N PHE A 17 -8.81 11.73 -2.97
CA PHE A 17 -9.70 11.02 -3.90
C PHE A 17 -10.78 11.94 -4.49
N TRP A 18 -11.39 12.78 -3.64
CA TRP A 18 -12.40 13.74 -4.09
C TRP A 18 -11.83 14.75 -5.08
N SER A 19 -10.64 15.29 -4.81
CA SER A 19 -9.94 16.23 -5.71
C SER A 19 -9.49 15.57 -7.02
N GLY A 20 -9.23 14.27 -7.00
CA GLY A 20 -8.91 13.44 -8.17
C GLY A 20 -10.11 13.09 -9.05
N GLY A 21 -11.33 13.53 -8.69
CA GLY A 21 -12.55 13.28 -9.46
C GLY A 21 -13.25 11.95 -9.15
N ILE A 22 -12.80 11.22 -8.12
CA ILE A 22 -13.43 9.98 -7.66
C ILE A 22 -14.37 10.33 -6.51
N SER A 23 -15.65 10.55 -6.84
CA SER A 23 -16.66 10.99 -5.87
C SER A 23 -17.49 9.84 -5.29
N ASN A 24 -17.42 8.64 -5.89
CA ASN A 24 -18.19 7.48 -5.44
C ASN A 24 -17.47 6.76 -4.28
N PRO A 25 -18.05 6.72 -3.06
CA PRO A 25 -17.44 6.05 -1.91
C PRO A 25 -17.04 4.60 -2.15
N LEU A 26 -17.81 3.84 -2.93
CA LEU A 26 -17.51 2.42 -3.18
C LEU A 26 -16.23 2.27 -4.02
N GLU A 27 -16.08 3.14 -5.02
CA GLU A 27 -14.89 3.19 -5.88
C GLU A 27 -13.66 3.61 -5.07
N VAL A 28 -13.79 4.60 -4.17
CA VAL A 28 -12.70 4.99 -3.26
C VAL A 28 -12.25 3.80 -2.39
N MET A 29 -13.20 3.05 -1.83
CA MET A 29 -12.88 1.87 -1.02
C MET A 29 -12.17 0.79 -1.82
N GLU A 30 -12.56 0.57 -3.07
CA GLU A 30 -11.93 -0.38 -3.97
C GLU A 30 -10.49 0.06 -4.32
N GLN A 31 -10.31 1.32 -4.72
CA GLN A 31 -8.98 1.85 -5.04
C GLN A 31 -8.03 1.82 -3.84
N LEU A 32 -8.52 2.17 -2.64
CA LEU A 32 -7.76 2.03 -1.40
C LEU A 32 -7.33 0.59 -1.15
N THR A 33 -8.25 -0.35 -1.37
CA THR A 33 -7.96 -1.77 -1.20
C THR A 33 -6.88 -2.25 -2.16
N TYR A 34 -6.93 -1.83 -3.43
CA TYR A 34 -5.88 -2.14 -4.41
C TYR A 34 -4.53 -1.55 -4.01
N LEU A 35 -4.48 -0.29 -3.58
CA LEU A 35 -3.23 0.33 -3.13
C LEU A 35 -2.63 -0.39 -1.92
N LEU A 36 -3.46 -0.76 -0.94
CA LEU A 36 -3.01 -1.54 0.22
C LEU A 36 -2.50 -2.92 -0.17
N PHE A 37 -3.16 -3.57 -1.12
CA PHE A 37 -2.71 -4.87 -1.63
C PHE A 37 -1.35 -4.76 -2.34
N VAL A 38 -1.20 -3.81 -3.27
CA VAL A 38 0.06 -3.57 -3.99
C VAL A 38 1.19 -3.23 -3.02
N LYS A 39 0.93 -2.35 -2.04
CA LYS A 39 1.90 -2.04 -0.98
C LYS A 39 2.32 -3.30 -0.19
N GLY A 40 1.37 -4.18 0.14
CA GLY A 40 1.69 -5.44 0.80
C GLY A 40 2.51 -6.41 -0.06
N LEU A 41 2.37 -6.38 -1.39
CA LEU A 41 3.26 -7.12 -2.30
C LEU A 41 4.68 -6.54 -2.27
N ASP A 42 4.79 -5.22 -2.36
CA ASP A 42 6.05 -4.46 -2.36
C ASP A 42 6.85 -4.65 -1.06
N GLU A 43 6.18 -4.60 0.08
CA GLU A 43 6.81 -4.86 1.39
C GLU A 43 7.38 -6.28 1.48
N ARG A 44 6.66 -7.29 0.97
CA ARG A 44 7.15 -8.68 0.95
C ARG A 44 8.36 -8.85 0.03
N GLN A 45 8.33 -8.23 -1.15
CA GLN A 45 9.47 -8.23 -2.07
C GLN A 45 10.68 -7.57 -1.41
N THR A 46 10.50 -6.39 -0.82
CA THR A 46 11.57 -5.65 -0.12
C THR A 46 12.19 -6.49 0.99
N LEU A 47 11.38 -7.23 1.76
CA LEU A 47 11.88 -8.15 2.79
C LEU A 47 12.70 -9.31 2.19
N ALA A 48 12.24 -9.89 1.08
CA ALA A 48 12.95 -10.95 0.39
C ALA A 48 14.29 -10.47 -0.19
N GLU A 49 14.32 -9.30 -0.82
CA GLU A 49 15.53 -8.65 -1.33
C GLU A 49 16.53 -8.35 -0.21
N ASN A 50 16.07 -7.80 0.91
CA ASN A 50 16.93 -7.54 2.07
C ASN A 50 17.54 -8.83 2.64
N LYS A 51 16.77 -9.92 2.69
CA LYS A 51 17.28 -11.23 3.10
C LYS A 51 18.35 -11.73 2.12
N ALA A 52 18.06 -11.72 0.82
CA ALA A 52 18.99 -12.14 -0.23
C ALA A 52 20.30 -11.34 -0.20
N ASN A 53 20.22 -10.02 -0.01
CA ASN A 53 21.40 -9.16 0.13
C ASN A 53 22.25 -9.48 1.36
N GLN A 54 21.64 -9.96 2.44
CA GLN A 54 22.36 -10.36 3.66
C GLN A 54 22.97 -11.75 3.58
N THR A 55 22.27 -12.72 2.97
CA THR A 55 22.71 -14.12 2.91
C THR A 55 23.55 -14.43 1.66
N GLY A 56 23.43 -13.61 0.60
CA GLY A 56 24.00 -13.89 -0.71
C GLY A 56 23.25 -14.97 -1.50
N GLU A 57 22.12 -15.45 -0.98
CA GLU A 57 21.27 -16.44 -1.64
C GLU A 57 20.23 -15.75 -2.54
N PRO A 58 19.82 -16.38 -3.65
CA PRO A 58 18.78 -15.85 -4.52
C PRO A 58 17.41 -15.80 -3.81
N ILE A 59 16.50 -14.96 -4.31
CA ILE A 59 15.12 -14.88 -3.81
C ILE A 59 14.35 -16.12 -4.25
N ASP A 60 13.83 -16.91 -3.30
CA ASP A 60 13.11 -18.15 -3.57
C ASP A 60 11.74 -17.93 -4.24
N ASP A 61 10.99 -16.90 -3.82
CA ASP A 61 9.63 -16.60 -4.30
C ASP A 61 9.58 -15.16 -4.85
N VAL A 62 9.92 -15.02 -6.12
CA VAL A 62 9.99 -13.72 -6.82
C VAL A 62 8.57 -13.23 -7.09
N ILE A 63 8.15 -12.19 -6.37
CA ILE A 63 6.80 -11.61 -6.49
C ILE A 63 6.68 -10.76 -7.76
N PHE A 64 7.73 -10.04 -8.12
CA PHE A 64 7.78 -9.20 -9.31
C PHE A 64 8.85 -9.71 -10.28
N PRO A 65 8.48 -10.34 -11.41
CA PRO A 65 9.44 -10.69 -12.45
C PRO A 65 9.93 -9.42 -13.14
N GLY A 66 11.26 -9.28 -13.24
CA GLY A 66 11.93 -8.20 -13.98
C GLY A 66 11.98 -8.42 -15.48
#